data_AF-A0A6J5WJW6-F1
#
_entry.id   AF-A0A6J5WJW6-F1
#
_cell.length_a   1.000
_cell.length_b   1.000
_cell.length_c   1.000
_cell.angle_alpha   90.00
_cell.angle_beta   90.00
_cell.angle_gamma   90.00
#
_symmetry.space_group_name_H-M   'P 1'
#
loop_
_entity.id
_entity.type
_entity.pdbx_description
1 polymer ?
#
loop_
_entity_poly.entity_id
_entity_poly.type
_entity_poly.pdbx_seq_one_letter_code
_entity_poly.pdbx_strand_id
1 'polypeptide(L)'
;MKKVEVPLENQLAMGSMIFPWMFDEIHALRKFKGAAHILAEKKDWPPLYDITALNNNKVPVVAAVYYEDMLVNFKLVMNNILDSRDSVVDN
;
A
#
# COMPACT_ATOMS: atom_id res chain seq x y z
N MET A 1 31.55 -10.75 -11.34
CA MET A 1 30.08 -10.67 -11.15
C MET A 1 29.60 -9.38 -11.80
N LYS A 2 28.75 -9.44 -12.83
CA LYS A 2 28.13 -8.22 -13.38
C LYS A 2 27.08 -7.75 -12.39
N LYS A 3 27.19 -6.52 -11.89
CA LYS A 3 26.06 -5.85 -11.23
C LYS A 3 24.96 -5.74 -12.28
N VAL A 4 23.89 -6.50 -12.10
CA VAL A 4 22.65 -6.27 -12.83
C VAL A 4 21.99 -5.09 -12.12
N GLU A 5 22.10 -3.89 -12.70
CA GLU A 5 21.32 -2.75 -12.26
C GLU A 5 19.87 -3.01 -12.66
N VAL A 6 19.05 -3.36 -11.67
CA VAL A 6 17.60 -3.43 -11.84
C VAL A 6 17.08 -1.99 -11.77
N PRO A 7 16.40 -1.48 -12.81
CA PRO A 7 15.83 -0.14 -12.82
C PRO A 7 14.99 0.14 -11.57
N LEU A 8 15.07 1.34 -11.01
CA LEU A 8 14.38 1.69 -9.76
C LEU A 8 12.86 1.46 -9.84
N GLU A 9 12.25 1.64 -11.01
CA GLU A 9 10.82 1.36 -11.21
C GLU A 9 10.44 -0.11 -10.94
N ASN A 10 11.36 -1.04 -11.20
CA ASN A 10 11.16 -2.46 -10.98
C ASN A 10 11.48 -2.86 -9.54
N GLN A 11 12.27 -2.08 -8.82
CA GLN A 11 12.55 -2.34 -7.42
C GLN A 11 11.28 -2.18 -6.59
N LEU A 12 10.56 -1.05 -6.72
CA LEU A 12 9.35 -0.69 -5.91
C LEU A 12 8.32 -1.84 -5.81
N ALA A 13 8.17 -2.63 -6.87
CA ALA A 13 7.22 -3.74 -6.93
C ALA A 13 7.71 -5.02 -6.22
N MET A 14 9.02 -5.30 -6.17
CA MET A 14 9.52 -6.61 -5.73
C MET A 14 9.50 -6.82 -4.21
N GLY A 15 9.57 -5.76 -3.41
CA GLY A 15 9.75 -5.85 -1.96
C GLY A 15 8.53 -6.35 -1.19
N SER A 16 7.33 -6.20 -1.75
CA SER A 16 6.08 -6.53 -1.03
C SER A 16 4.97 -7.10 -1.90
N MET A 17 5.17 -7.21 -3.23
CA MET A 17 4.19 -7.87 -4.10
C MET A 17 4.42 -9.37 -4.14
N ILE A 18 3.32 -10.12 -4.24
CA ILE A 18 3.34 -11.53 -4.60
C ILE A 18 3.04 -11.63 -6.10
N PHE A 19 3.96 -12.21 -6.86
CA PHE A 19 3.80 -12.38 -8.30
C PHE A 19 3.16 -13.73 -8.65
N PRO A 20 2.47 -13.84 -9.80
CA PRO A 20 1.82 -15.09 -10.22
C PRO A 20 2.74 -16.32 -10.22
N TRP A 21 4.00 -16.16 -10.65
CA TRP A 21 4.99 -17.25 -10.69
C TRP A 21 5.35 -17.78 -9.30
N MET A 22 5.25 -16.96 -8.25
CA MET A 22 5.53 -17.39 -6.86
C MET A 22 4.54 -18.47 -6.42
N PHE A 23 3.31 -18.48 -6.95
CA PHE A 23 2.34 -19.52 -6.67
C PHE A 23 2.70 -20.87 -7.33
N ASP A 24 3.54 -20.88 -8.36
CA ASP A 24 4.02 -22.11 -8.99
C ASP A 24 5.28 -22.65 -8.27
N GLU A 25 6.19 -21.74 -7.90
CA GLU A 25 7.47 -22.10 -7.29
C GLU A 25 7.38 -22.38 -5.78
N ILE A 26 6.60 -21.59 -5.03
CA ILE A 26 6.51 -21.73 -3.58
C ILE A 26 5.41 -22.73 -3.24
N HIS A 27 5.82 -23.94 -2.81
CA HIS A 27 4.91 -25.06 -2.55
C HIS A 27 3.73 -24.70 -1.64
N ALA A 28 3.97 -23.95 -0.56
CA ALA A 28 2.94 -23.55 0.40
C ALA A 28 1.85 -22.64 -0.22
N LEU A 29 2.17 -21.92 -1.31
CA LEU A 29 1.26 -20.97 -1.94
C LEU A 29 0.37 -21.60 -3.01
N ARG A 30 0.77 -22.72 -3.62
CA ARG A 30 0.08 -23.36 -4.77
C ARG A 30 -1.44 -23.48 -4.60
N LYS A 31 -1.89 -23.91 -3.43
CA LYS A 31 -3.31 -24.10 -3.12
C LYS A 31 -4.15 -22.81 -3.18
N PHE A 32 -3.50 -21.64 -3.10
CA PHE A 32 -4.15 -20.34 -3.14
C PHE A 32 -4.17 -19.70 -4.53
N LYS A 33 -3.49 -20.29 -5.53
CA LYS A 33 -3.31 -19.70 -6.87
C LYS A 33 -4.63 -19.28 -7.51
N GLY A 34 -5.64 -20.15 -7.47
CA GLY A 34 -6.95 -19.85 -8.06
C GLY A 34 -7.66 -18.67 -7.38
N ALA A 35 -7.69 -18.65 -6.05
CA ALA A 35 -8.30 -17.55 -5.29
C ALA A 35 -7.55 -16.22 -5.51
N ALA A 36 -6.22 -16.25 -5.51
CA ALA A 36 -5.40 -15.08 -5.78
C ALA A 36 -5.65 -14.51 -7.19
N HIS A 37 -5.84 -15.39 -8.19
CA HIS A 37 -6.14 -14.95 -9.56
C HIS A 37 -7.51 -14.27 -9.66
N ILE A 38 -8.54 -14.85 -9.04
CA ILE A 38 -9.88 -14.24 -8.98
C ILE A 38 -9.83 -12.85 -8.33
N LEU A 39 -9.09 -12.71 -7.22
CA LEU A 39 -8.92 -11.41 -6.55
C LEU A 39 -8.16 -10.40 -7.42
N ALA A 40 -7.12 -10.86 -8.13
CA ALA A 40 -6.32 -10.00 -9.00
C ALA A 40 -7.12 -9.49 -10.22
N GLU A 41 -8.07 -10.27 -10.73
CA GLU A 41 -8.92 -9.89 -11.87
C GLU A 41 -10.13 -9.04 -11.47
N LYS A 42 -10.45 -8.96 -10.18
CA LYS A 42 -11.58 -8.16 -9.70
C LYS A 42 -11.31 -6.66 -9.87
N LYS A 43 -12.15 -6.00 -10.66
CA LYS A 43 -12.06 -4.55 -10.97
C LYS A 43 -13.12 -3.69 -10.30
N ASP A 44 -14.23 -4.29 -9.91
CA ASP A 44 -15.44 -3.67 -9.38
C ASP A 44 -15.44 -3.69 -7.84
N TRP A 45 -14.40 -3.13 -7.23
CA TRP A 45 -14.38 -2.95 -5.79
C TRP A 45 -15.34 -1.82 -5.41
N PRO A 46 -16.23 -2.02 -4.42
CA PRO A 46 -16.98 -0.90 -3.86
C PRO A 46 -16.01 0.07 -3.15
N PRO A 47 -16.44 1.28 -2.82
CA PRO A 47 -15.68 2.17 -1.96
C PRO A 47 -15.27 1.43 -0.67
N LEU A 48 -13.96 1.30 -0.45
CA LEU A 48 -13.42 0.55 0.69
C LEU A 48 -13.50 1.37 2.00
N TYR A 49 -13.66 2.68 1.88
CA TYR A 49 -13.66 3.62 2.99
C TYR A 49 -14.86 4.55 2.91
N ASP A 50 -15.47 4.81 4.07
CA ASP A 50 -16.45 5.87 4.26
C ASP A 50 -15.73 7.14 4.71
N ILE A 51 -15.63 8.12 3.80
CA ILE A 51 -14.93 9.39 4.05
C ILE A 51 -15.61 10.19 5.16
N THR A 52 -16.94 10.16 5.25
CA THR A 52 -17.69 10.86 6.28
C THR A 52 -17.42 10.26 7.65
N ALA A 53 -17.36 8.94 7.75
CA ALA A 53 -16.96 8.28 9.00
C ALA A 53 -15.52 8.62 9.40
N LEU A 54 -14.58 8.60 8.44
CA LEU A 54 -13.17 8.90 8.69
C LEU A 54 -12.96 10.34 9.18
N ASN A 55 -13.63 11.33 8.58
CA ASN A 55 -13.53 12.73 8.97
C ASN A 55 -14.10 13.01 10.37
N ASN A 56 -15.00 12.16 10.86
CA ASN A 56 -15.59 12.28 12.19
C ASN A 56 -14.78 11.55 13.28
N ASN A 57 -13.63 10.96 12.94
CA ASN A 57 -12.77 10.30 13.93
C ASN A 57 -12.23 11.33 14.94
N LYS A 58 -12.47 11.08 16.23
CA LYS A 58 -12.02 11.95 17.35
C LYS A 58 -10.74 11.46 18.03
N VAL A 59 -10.27 10.27 17.69
CA VAL A 59 -9.02 9.73 18.24
C VAL A 59 -7.85 10.46 17.57
N PRO A 60 -6.95 11.12 18.33
CA PRO A 60 -5.79 11.77 17.76
C PRO A 60 -4.92 10.79 16.98
N VAL A 61 -4.55 11.15 15.75
CA VAL A 61 -3.70 10.34 14.88
C VAL A 61 -2.30 10.95 14.84
N VAL A 62 -1.30 10.09 15.03
CA VAL A 62 0.11 10.43 14.83
C VAL A 62 0.73 9.44 13.86
N ALA A 63 1.70 9.89 13.07
CA ALA A 63 2.38 9.05 12.09
C ALA A 63 3.89 9.27 12.15
N ALA A 64 4.64 8.16 12.12
CA ALA A 64 6.06 8.16 11.83
C ALA A 64 6.23 7.88 10.34
N VAL A 65 6.98 8.74 9.64
CA VAL A 65 7.12 8.67 8.19
C VAL A 65 8.59 8.59 7.82
N TYR A 66 8.94 7.58 7.03
CA TYR A 66 10.26 7.48 6.43
C TYR A 66 10.36 8.43 5.23
N TYR A 67 11.46 9.18 5.16
CA TYR A 67 11.69 10.12 4.05
C TYR A 67 11.85 9.41 2.71
N GLU A 68 12.55 8.27 2.72
CA GLU A 68 12.78 7.41 1.57
C GLU A 68 12.02 6.08 1.77
N ASP A 69 10.69 6.14 1.60
CA ASP A 69 9.83 4.97 1.60
C ASP A 69 9.59 4.46 0.17
N MET A 70 9.80 3.17 -0.02
CA MET A 70 9.72 2.47 -1.30
C MET A 70 8.27 2.26 -1.78
N LEU A 71 7.29 2.31 -0.90
CA LEU A 71 5.89 2.04 -1.23
C LEU A 71 5.04 3.32 -1.18
N VAL A 72 5.43 4.29 -0.36
CA VAL A 72 4.60 5.45 -0.08
C VAL A 72 5.35 6.75 -0.35
N ASN A 73 4.77 7.61 -1.19
CA ASN A 73 5.37 8.91 -1.49
C ASN A 73 5.33 9.85 -0.27
N PHE A 74 6.50 10.31 0.16
CA PHE A 74 6.64 11.20 1.32
C PHE A 74 5.77 12.47 1.24
N LYS A 75 5.76 13.15 0.09
CA LYS A 75 4.99 14.40 -0.07
C LYS A 75 3.48 14.15 0.04
N LEU A 76 3.00 13.05 -0.54
CA LEU A 76 1.59 12.66 -0.46
C LEU A 76 1.17 12.40 1.00
N VAL A 77 2.02 11.70 1.77
CA VAL A 77 1.77 11.42 3.19
C VAL A 77 1.76 12.70 4.00
N MET A 78 2.75 13.57 3.82
CA MET A 78 2.83 14.81 4.60
C MET A 78 1.64 15.74 4.34
N ASN A 79 1.16 15.86 3.10
CA ASN A 79 -0.03 16.65 2.80
C ASN A 79 -1.26 16.13 3.59
N ASN A 80 -1.50 14.81 3.57
CA ASN A 80 -2.64 14.22 4.27
C ASN A 80 -2.53 14.33 5.80
N ILE A 81 -1.33 14.19 6.36
CA ILE A 81 -1.13 14.36 7.80
C ILE A 81 -1.37 15.81 8.22
N LEU A 82 -0.89 16.79 7.44
CA LEU A 82 -1.10 18.20 7.75
C LEU A 82 -2.60 18.56 7.68
N ASP A 83 -3.32 18.12 6.64
CA ASP A 83 -4.77 18.31 6.54
C ASP A 83 -5.52 17.69 7.75
N SER A 84 -5.04 16.55 8.26
CA SER A 84 -5.61 15.92 9.46
C SER A 84 -5.29 16.63 10.77
N ARG A 85 -4.27 17.50 10.82
CA ARG A 85 -3.94 18.26 12.04
C ARG A 85 -4.87 19.44 12.24
N ASP A 86 -5.26 20.11 11.18
CA ASP A 86 -6.12 21.29 11.25
C ASP A 86 -7.53 20.96 11.77
N SER A 87 -7.99 19.70 11.61
CA SER A 87 -9.26 19.23 12.18
C SER A 87 -9.22 18.92 13.68
N VAL A 88 -8.03 18.79 14.27
CA VAL A 88 -7.84 18.52 15.72
C VAL A 88 -7.76 19.80 16.54
N VAL A 89 -7.37 20.93 15.93
CA VAL A 89 -7.19 22.21 16.65
C VAL A 89 -8.53 22.92 16.92
N ASP A 90 -9.60 22.55 16.22
CA ASP A 90 -10.95 23.16 16.33
C ASP A 90 -11.93 22.40 17.27
N ASN A 91 -11.46 21.56 18.20
CA ASN A 91 -12.30 21.00 19.30
C ASN A 91 -11.85 21.48 20.68
#